data_AF-Q9FKW3-F1
#
_entry.id   AF-Q9FKW3-F1
#
_cell.length_a   1.000
_cell.length_b   1.000
_cell.length_c   1.000
_cell.angle_alpha   90.00
_cell.angle_beta   90.00
_cell.angle_gamma   90.00
#
_symmetry.space_group_name_H-M   'P 1'
#
loop_
_entity.id
_entity.type
_entity.pdbx_description
1 polymer ?
#
loop_
_entity_poly.entity_id
_entity_poly.type
_entity_poly.pdbx_seq_one_letter_code
_entity_poly.pdbx_strand_id
1 'polypeptide(L)'
;MPLPSVTPLHVDAFTFPPAVESPASHKRLFLGGAGKFVIVTVIGVYLEAMALPSISAKWKGKNAKELTESVPFFRQLVTGEFEKLARVTMKKRLTGIQYSEKVVENCEEIMKASGKYTRSEAKAIDQFLMVFKNQDFPPGSSIIFAICPKGSLTIAFSKEERVPKTGKAVIKNKLLGEAVLESMIGKNGVSPATRKSLAERLSKLMNKKDPYNEANVNVATKN
;
A
#
# COMPACT_ATOMS: atom_id res chain seq x y z
N MET A 1 -6.78 7.52 16.82
CA MET A 1 -7.93 7.00 16.04
C MET A 1 -7.86 5.48 16.04
N PRO A 2 -8.94 4.76 16.40
CA PRO A 2 -8.96 3.30 16.35
C PRO A 2 -8.86 2.81 14.89
N LEU A 3 -8.30 1.62 14.68
CA LEU A 3 -8.28 1.02 13.35
C LEU A 3 -9.68 0.54 12.96
N PRO A 4 -10.06 0.64 11.67
CA PRO A 4 -11.28 0.03 11.19
C PRO A 4 -11.24 -1.49 11.38
N SER A 5 -12.39 -2.07 11.73
CA SER A 5 -12.54 -3.52 11.80
C SER A 5 -12.54 -4.12 10.40
N VAL A 6 -11.49 -4.88 10.10
CA VAL A 6 -11.26 -5.56 8.83
C VAL A 6 -10.78 -6.99 9.06
N THR A 7 -11.03 -7.87 8.10
CA THR A 7 -10.59 -9.28 8.15
C THR A 7 -9.21 -9.47 7.52
N PRO A 8 -8.46 -10.53 7.89
CA PRO A 8 -7.30 -10.97 7.12
C PRO A 8 -7.71 -11.32 5.67
N LEU A 9 -6.73 -11.30 4.77
CA LEU A 9 -6.90 -11.79 3.39
C LEU A 9 -5.91 -12.92 3.13
N HIS A 10 -6.42 -14.00 2.55
CA HIS A 10 -5.61 -15.12 2.05
C HIS A 10 -5.44 -14.95 0.55
N VAL A 11 -4.20 -14.88 0.09
CA VAL A 11 -3.87 -14.75 -1.33
C VAL A 11 -2.87 -15.84 -1.66
N ASP A 12 -3.32 -16.84 -2.42
CA ASP A 12 -2.51 -18.02 -2.69
C ASP A 12 -2.21 -18.74 -1.36
N ALA A 13 -0.98 -19.20 -1.12
CA ALA A 13 -0.56 -19.78 0.16
C ALA A 13 -0.33 -18.77 1.30
N PHE A 14 -0.44 -17.46 1.06
CA PHE A 14 0.02 -16.42 1.99
C PHE A 14 -1.11 -15.68 2.70
N THR A 15 -0.90 -15.34 3.96
CA THR A 15 -1.88 -14.60 4.77
C THR A 15 -1.41 -13.18 5.06
N PHE A 16 -2.27 -12.22 4.75
CA PHE A 16 -2.12 -10.82 5.13
C PHE A 16 -3.00 -10.54 6.36
N PRO A 17 -2.40 -10.25 7.54
CA PRO A 17 -3.16 -9.97 8.76
C PRO A 17 -4.01 -8.70 8.62
N PRO A 18 -5.06 -8.53 9.45
CA PRO A 18 -5.94 -7.37 9.39
C PRO A 18 -5.23 -6.05 9.74
N ALA A 19 -4.12 -6.12 10.49
CA ALA A 19 -3.30 -4.98 10.83
C ALA A 19 -1.83 -5.36 10.99
N VAL A 20 -0.94 -4.40 10.73
CA VAL A 20 0.52 -4.50 10.95
C VAL A 20 1.04 -3.24 11.63
N GLU A 21 2.23 -3.32 12.20
CA GLU A 21 2.96 -2.16 12.72
C GLU A 21 4.00 -1.72 11.67
N SER A 22 4.10 -0.42 11.41
CA SER A 22 5.06 0.12 10.46
C SER A 22 6.50 0.05 11.00
N PRO A 23 7.48 -0.47 10.23
CA PRO A 23 8.89 -0.44 10.61
C PRO A 23 9.50 0.98 10.58
N ALA A 24 8.76 1.98 10.09
CA ALA A 24 9.21 3.36 9.98
C ALA A 24 8.72 4.24 11.14
N SER A 25 7.49 4.01 11.60
CA SER A 25 6.78 4.93 12.52
C SER A 25 6.22 4.25 13.76
N HIS A 26 6.22 2.92 13.83
CA HIS A 26 5.53 2.12 14.84
C HIS A 26 4.00 2.34 14.89
N LYS A 27 3.43 3.04 13.91
CA LYS A 27 1.97 3.16 13.79
C LYS A 27 1.39 1.83 13.36
N ARG A 28 0.22 1.50 13.91
CA ARG A 28 -0.60 0.40 13.39
C ARG A 28 -1.34 0.84 12.13
N LEU A 29 -1.30 0.01 11.10
CA LEU A 29 -1.93 0.23 9.80
C LEU A 29 -2.91 -0.93 9.53
N PHE A 30 -4.09 -0.64 8.97
CA PHE A 30 -5.08 -1.66 8.64
C PHE A 30 -4.91 -2.17 7.21
N LEU A 31 -5.28 -3.43 6.97
CA LEU A 31 -5.23 -4.04 5.64
C LEU A 31 -6.32 -3.44 4.72
N GLY A 32 -5.90 -2.58 3.80
CA GLY A 32 -6.76 -1.98 2.79
C GLY A 32 -7.16 -2.98 1.72
N GLY A 33 -6.21 -3.80 1.25
CA GLY A 33 -6.48 -4.84 0.26
C GLY A 33 -5.24 -5.69 -0.03
N ALA A 34 -5.45 -6.85 -0.65
CA ALA A 34 -4.38 -7.75 -1.05
C ALA A 34 -4.74 -8.49 -2.34
N GLY A 35 -3.73 -8.87 -3.11
CA GLY A 35 -3.92 -9.58 -4.37
C GLY A 35 -2.62 -10.11 -4.96
N LYS A 36 -2.76 -10.92 -6.01
CA LYS A 36 -1.62 -11.43 -6.78
C LYS A 36 -0.93 -10.28 -7.52
N PHE A 37 0.41 -10.23 -7.49
CA PHE A 37 1.22 -9.27 -8.23
C PHE A 37 2.18 -10.06 -9.11
N VAL A 38 1.94 -10.03 -10.41
CA VAL A 38 2.63 -10.90 -11.38
C VAL A 38 2.43 -12.39 -10.99
N ILE A 39 3.03 -13.32 -11.74
CA ILE A 39 2.99 -14.76 -11.42
C ILE A 39 3.88 -15.09 -10.19
N VAL A 40 4.78 -14.18 -9.80
CA VAL A 40 5.90 -14.46 -8.89
C VAL A 40 5.75 -13.88 -7.48
N THR A 41 4.80 -12.98 -7.22
CA THR A 41 4.59 -12.41 -5.88
C THR A 41 3.11 -12.21 -5.52
N VAL A 42 2.86 -11.92 -4.25
CA VAL A 42 1.58 -11.44 -3.73
C VAL A 42 1.81 -10.14 -2.94
N ILE A 43 0.85 -9.23 -2.96
CA ILE A 43 0.95 -7.94 -2.29
C ILE A 43 -0.22 -7.70 -1.35
N GLY A 44 0.09 -7.14 -0.18
CA GLY A 44 -0.87 -6.52 0.72
C GLY A 44 -0.55 -5.04 0.89
N VAL A 45 -1.56 -4.19 0.75
CA VAL A 45 -1.47 -2.74 0.97
C VAL A 45 -2.21 -2.39 2.26
N TYR A 46 -1.50 -1.72 3.15
CA TYR A 46 -1.97 -1.27 4.45
C TYR A 46 -1.97 0.26 4.50
N LEU A 47 -2.95 0.80 5.23
CA LEU A 47 -3.18 2.24 5.32
C LEU A 47 -3.30 2.67 6.78
N GLU A 48 -2.85 3.88 7.08
CA GLU A 48 -3.10 4.50 8.37
C GLU A 48 -4.60 4.76 8.59
N ALA A 49 -5.06 4.71 9.84
CA ALA A 49 -6.48 4.93 10.16
C ALA A 49 -7.05 6.22 9.56
N MET A 50 -6.26 7.30 9.54
CA MET A 50 -6.63 8.60 8.97
C MET A 50 -6.88 8.58 7.46
N ALA A 51 -6.46 7.52 6.76
CA ALA A 51 -6.78 7.36 5.34
C ALA A 51 -8.30 7.35 5.12
N LEU A 52 -9.08 6.68 5.98
CA LEU A 52 -10.53 6.57 5.82
C LEU A 52 -11.27 7.91 5.84
N PRO A 53 -11.16 8.76 6.89
CA PRO A 53 -11.83 10.06 6.87
C PRO A 53 -11.32 10.94 5.72
N SER A 54 -10.01 10.88 5.41
CA SER A 54 -9.41 11.66 4.31
C SER A 54 -10.02 11.31 2.94
N ILE A 55 -10.18 10.03 2.61
CA ILE A 55 -10.76 9.62 1.32
C ILE A 55 -12.29 9.67 1.34
N SER A 56 -12.93 9.47 2.49
CA SER A 56 -14.40 9.49 2.62
C SER A 56 -15.00 10.84 2.23
N ALA A 57 -14.27 11.94 2.40
CA ALA A 57 -14.70 13.27 2.01
C ALA A 57 -15.12 13.38 0.53
N LYS A 58 -14.52 12.55 -0.34
CA LYS A 58 -14.80 12.55 -1.79
C LYS A 58 -15.43 11.25 -2.30
N TRP A 59 -15.11 10.12 -1.67
CA TRP A 59 -15.39 8.80 -2.23
C TRP A 59 -16.48 8.01 -1.50
N LYS A 60 -17.01 8.53 -0.39
CA LYS A 60 -18.17 7.95 0.27
C LYS A 60 -19.37 7.92 -0.69
N GLY A 61 -20.16 6.85 -0.63
CA GLY A 61 -21.27 6.57 -1.54
C GLY A 61 -20.88 5.82 -2.81
N LYS A 62 -19.60 5.78 -3.19
CA LYS A 62 -19.15 5.03 -4.37
C LYS A 62 -19.07 3.53 -4.11
N ASN A 63 -19.50 2.75 -5.09
CA ASN A 63 -19.44 1.30 -5.04
C ASN A 63 -18.05 0.77 -5.48
N ALA A 64 -17.80 -0.52 -5.25
CA ALA A 64 -16.52 -1.15 -5.54
C ALA A 64 -16.09 -1.04 -7.02
N LYS A 65 -17.04 -1.16 -7.96
CA LYS A 65 -16.76 -1.10 -9.40
C LYS A 65 -16.32 0.31 -9.80
N GLU A 66 -17.08 1.32 -9.40
CA GLU A 66 -16.76 2.73 -9.64
C GLU A 66 -15.37 3.09 -9.10
N LEU A 67 -15.04 2.63 -7.88
CA LEU A 67 -13.73 2.88 -7.29
C LEU A 67 -12.60 2.13 -8.01
N THR A 68 -12.82 0.88 -8.42
CA THR A 68 -11.83 0.06 -9.14
C THR A 68 -11.40 0.74 -10.44
N GLU A 69 -12.36 1.29 -11.18
CA GLU A 69 -12.15 1.96 -12.47
C GLU A 69 -11.62 3.41 -12.31
N SER A 70 -11.77 4.01 -11.12
CA SER A 70 -11.40 5.39 -10.85
C SER A 70 -9.88 5.58 -10.71
N VAL A 71 -9.24 6.14 -11.74
CA VAL A 71 -7.85 6.59 -11.65
C VAL A 71 -7.64 7.63 -10.54
N PRO A 72 -8.50 8.67 -10.39
CA PRO A 72 -8.29 9.68 -9.35
C PRO A 72 -8.42 9.14 -7.92
N PHE A 73 -9.22 8.10 -7.69
CA PHE A 73 -9.32 7.46 -6.37
C PHE A 73 -8.00 6.83 -5.95
N PHE A 74 -7.41 6.01 -6.83
CA PHE A 74 -6.12 5.40 -6.56
C PHE A 74 -5.00 6.41 -6.49
N ARG A 75 -5.04 7.48 -7.29
CA ARG A 75 -4.07 8.56 -7.16
C ARG A 75 -4.14 9.21 -5.78
N GLN A 76 -5.34 9.44 -5.23
CA GLN A 76 -5.49 9.95 -3.86
C GLN A 76 -4.98 8.96 -2.80
N LEU A 77 -5.14 7.64 -3.01
CA LEU A 77 -4.53 6.64 -2.12
C LEU A 77 -3.00 6.70 -2.16
N VAL A 78 -2.40 6.91 -3.34
CA VAL A 78 -0.95 7.03 -3.50
C VAL A 78 -0.43 8.31 -2.85
N THR A 79 -1.04 9.46 -3.13
CA THR A 79 -0.53 10.79 -2.75
C THR A 79 -1.09 11.32 -1.43
N GLY A 80 -2.06 10.64 -0.81
CA GLY A 80 -2.76 11.14 0.37
C GLY A 80 -1.84 11.39 1.57
N GLU A 81 -2.22 12.33 2.45
CA GLU A 81 -1.39 12.73 3.60
C GLU A 81 -1.56 11.79 4.81
N PHE A 82 -1.32 10.51 4.57
CA PHE A 82 -1.35 9.44 5.56
C PHE A 82 -0.30 8.39 5.22
N GLU A 83 0.14 7.62 6.20
CA GLU A 83 1.11 6.55 5.97
C GLU A 83 0.48 5.37 5.22
N LYS A 84 1.28 4.77 4.32
CA LYS A 84 0.95 3.53 3.63
C LYS A 84 2.08 2.53 3.83
N LEU A 85 1.73 1.25 3.77
CA LEU A 85 2.71 0.17 3.76
C LEU A 85 2.32 -0.85 2.70
N ALA A 86 3.26 -1.17 1.81
CA ALA A 86 3.14 -2.29 0.90
C ALA A 86 4.03 -3.43 1.39
N ARG A 87 3.44 -4.62 1.55
CA ARG A 87 4.16 -5.87 1.83
C ARG A 87 4.10 -6.73 0.58
N VAL A 88 5.26 -6.97 -0.02
CA VAL A 88 5.45 -7.83 -1.20
C VAL A 88 6.04 -9.14 -0.74
N THR A 89 5.31 -10.25 -0.88
CA THR A 89 5.77 -11.58 -0.47
C THR A 89 6.06 -12.45 -1.69
N MET A 90 7.22 -13.09 -1.69
CA MET A 90 7.71 -13.87 -2.81
C MET A 90 7.00 -15.23 -2.89
N LYS A 91 6.46 -15.56 -4.07
CA LYS A 91 6.03 -16.93 -4.39
C LYS A 91 7.18 -17.74 -4.99
N LYS A 92 8.06 -17.08 -5.74
CA LYS A 92 9.27 -17.67 -6.33
C LYS A 92 10.49 -16.91 -5.84
N ARG A 93 11.64 -17.59 -5.80
CA ARG A 93 12.91 -16.97 -5.46
C ARG A 93 13.25 -15.85 -6.45
N LEU A 94 13.68 -14.70 -5.93
CA LEU A 94 14.25 -13.61 -6.72
C LEU A 94 15.47 -13.06 -5.99
N THR A 95 16.53 -12.73 -6.74
CA THR A 95 17.61 -11.93 -6.17
C THR A 95 17.14 -10.49 -5.97
N GLY A 96 17.80 -9.77 -5.07
CA GLY A 96 17.52 -8.36 -4.86
C GLY A 96 17.70 -7.54 -6.12
N ILE A 97 18.72 -7.83 -6.92
CA ILE A 97 18.99 -7.20 -8.21
C ILE A 97 17.80 -7.41 -9.17
N GLN A 98 17.39 -8.68 -9.39
CA GLN A 98 16.27 -9.01 -10.28
C GLN A 98 14.98 -8.29 -9.90
N TYR A 99 14.69 -8.24 -8.60
CA TYR A 99 13.52 -7.56 -8.10
C TYR A 99 13.64 -6.03 -8.25
N SER A 100 14.75 -5.47 -7.79
CA SER A 100 14.91 -4.02 -7.71
C SER A 100 14.99 -3.36 -9.08
N GLU A 101 15.66 -3.97 -10.05
CA GLU A 101 15.78 -3.45 -11.42
C GLU A 101 14.39 -3.30 -12.08
N LYS A 102 13.52 -4.32 -11.94
CA LYS A 102 12.16 -4.24 -12.47
C LYS A 102 11.31 -3.19 -11.77
N VAL A 103 11.48 -3.02 -10.45
CA VAL A 103 10.75 -1.98 -9.70
C VAL A 103 11.21 -0.59 -10.12
N VAL A 104 12.52 -0.35 -10.25
CA VAL A 104 13.02 0.98 -10.62
C VAL A 104 12.66 1.34 -12.06
N GLU A 105 12.65 0.39 -13.01
CA GLU A 105 12.16 0.61 -14.38
C GLU A 105 10.76 1.23 -14.36
N ASN A 106 9.82 0.57 -13.66
CA ASN A 106 8.44 1.08 -13.53
C ASN A 106 8.40 2.44 -12.80
N CYS A 107 9.22 2.63 -11.76
CA CYS A 107 9.23 3.88 -11.00
C CYS A 107 9.77 5.05 -11.83
N GLU A 108 10.82 4.82 -12.61
CA GLU A 108 11.38 5.81 -13.52
C GLU A 108 10.39 6.18 -14.61
N GLU A 109 9.71 5.20 -15.23
CA GLU A 109 8.65 5.47 -16.22
C GLU A 109 7.56 6.35 -15.64
N ILE A 110 7.08 6.04 -14.43
CA ILE A 110 6.05 6.83 -13.74
C ILE A 110 6.54 8.27 -13.47
N MET A 111 7.76 8.43 -12.95
CA MET A 111 8.31 9.75 -12.64
C MET A 111 8.60 10.57 -13.90
N LYS A 112 9.14 9.95 -14.96
CA LYS A 112 9.40 10.56 -16.27
C LYS A 112 8.09 10.99 -16.93
N ALA A 113 7.07 10.12 -16.95
CA ALA A 113 5.75 10.45 -17.49
C ALA A 113 5.06 11.61 -16.75
N SER A 114 5.37 11.80 -15.46
CA SER A 114 4.87 12.94 -14.68
C SER A 114 5.66 14.26 -14.89
N GLY A 115 6.75 14.23 -15.64
CA GLY A 115 7.64 15.38 -15.86
C GLY A 115 8.48 15.78 -14.64
N LYS A 116 8.63 14.88 -13.66
CA LYS A 116 9.25 15.20 -12.35
C LYS A 116 10.55 14.44 -12.07
N TYR A 117 11.10 13.73 -13.06
CA TYR A 117 12.33 12.96 -12.88
C TYR A 117 13.56 13.87 -13.00
N THR A 118 14.17 14.21 -11.85
CA THR A 118 15.36 15.06 -11.78
C THR A 118 16.57 14.27 -11.25
N ARG A 119 17.71 14.95 -11.05
CA ARG A 119 18.91 14.37 -10.39
C ARG A 119 18.61 13.86 -8.97
N SER A 120 17.66 14.47 -8.27
CA SER A 120 17.22 14.02 -6.94
C SER A 120 16.60 12.61 -7.03
N GLU A 121 15.74 12.39 -8.02
CA GLU A 121 15.08 11.11 -8.24
C GLU A 121 16.07 10.05 -8.73
N ALA A 122 16.98 10.40 -9.63
CA ALA A 122 18.06 9.51 -10.07
C ALA A 122 18.93 9.02 -8.89
N LYS A 123 19.35 9.93 -7.98
CA LYS A 123 20.10 9.56 -6.77
C LYS A 123 19.29 8.66 -5.83
N ALA A 124 17.98 8.87 -5.73
CA ALA A 124 17.10 8.02 -4.94
C ALA A 124 16.97 6.62 -5.55
N ILE A 125 16.96 6.50 -6.88
CA ILE A 125 17.01 5.22 -7.60
C ILE A 125 18.32 4.48 -7.33
N ASP A 126 19.47 5.16 -7.39
CA ASP A 126 20.76 4.55 -7.06
C ASP A 126 20.80 4.02 -5.62
N GLN A 127 20.29 4.82 -4.67
CA GLN A 127 20.15 4.39 -3.28
C GLN A 127 19.23 3.18 -3.14
N PHE A 128 18.12 3.16 -3.86
CA PHE A 128 17.20 2.02 -3.88
C PHE A 128 17.93 0.76 -4.35
N LEU A 129 18.57 0.78 -5.52
CA LEU A 129 19.32 -0.37 -6.05
C LEU A 129 20.40 -0.85 -5.08
N MET A 130 21.11 0.06 -4.42
CA MET A 130 22.15 -0.30 -3.46
C MET A 130 21.61 -1.04 -2.22
N VAL A 131 20.39 -0.70 -1.76
CA VAL A 131 19.72 -1.40 -0.65
C VAL A 131 19.42 -2.86 -0.99
N PHE A 132 19.19 -3.18 -2.27
CA PHE A 132 18.85 -4.52 -2.75
C PHE A 132 20.03 -5.36 -3.26
N LYS A 133 21.17 -4.73 -3.61
CA LYS A 133 22.31 -5.37 -4.32
C LYS A 133 22.72 -6.75 -3.80
N ASN A 134 22.82 -6.93 -2.49
CA ASN A 134 23.28 -8.17 -1.85
C ASN A 134 22.14 -8.94 -1.14
N GLN A 135 20.90 -8.77 -1.60
CA GLN A 135 19.74 -9.46 -1.04
C GLN A 135 19.34 -10.65 -1.89
N ASP A 136 18.72 -11.63 -1.25
CA ASP A 136 18.09 -12.79 -1.89
C ASP A 136 16.77 -13.07 -1.17
N PHE A 137 15.72 -13.29 -1.95
CA PHE A 137 14.36 -13.40 -1.47
C PHE A 137 13.79 -14.78 -1.84
N PRO A 138 13.94 -15.80 -0.98
CA PRO A 138 13.32 -17.10 -1.19
C PRO A 138 11.78 -17.02 -1.10
N PRO A 139 11.04 -18.04 -1.56
CA PRO A 139 9.59 -18.11 -1.33
C PRO A 139 9.23 -17.89 0.15
N GLY A 140 8.18 -17.09 0.41
CA GLY A 140 7.74 -16.70 1.76
C GLY A 140 8.46 -15.49 2.35
N SER A 141 9.64 -15.12 1.85
CA SER A 141 10.28 -13.86 2.25
C SER A 141 9.46 -12.66 1.76
N SER A 142 9.57 -11.55 2.49
CA SER A 142 8.84 -10.32 2.21
C SER A 142 9.73 -9.09 2.13
N ILE A 143 9.39 -8.21 1.19
CA ILE A 143 9.90 -6.84 1.09
C ILE A 143 8.80 -5.91 1.58
N ILE A 144 9.15 -4.98 2.46
CA ILE A 144 8.23 -4.04 3.07
C ILE A 144 8.64 -2.63 2.64
N PHE A 145 7.68 -1.87 2.12
CA PHE A 145 7.81 -0.47 1.79
C PHE A 145 6.86 0.34 2.67
N ALA A 146 7.39 1.06 3.64
CA ALA A 146 6.62 2.03 4.42
C ALA A 146 6.82 3.43 3.84
N ILE A 147 5.73 4.02 3.37
CA ILE A 147 5.69 5.29 2.64
C ILE A 147 5.15 6.35 3.59
N CYS A 148 6.06 7.21 4.06
CA CYS A 148 5.75 8.30 4.96
C CYS A 148 5.14 9.47 4.17
N PRO A 149 4.03 10.06 4.64
CA PRO A 149 3.41 11.22 3.97
C PRO A 149 4.34 12.44 3.90
N LYS A 150 5.35 12.51 4.80
CA LYS A 150 6.37 13.57 4.80
C LYS A 150 7.47 13.37 3.74
N GLY A 151 7.38 12.36 2.89
CA GLY A 151 8.24 12.20 1.73
C GLY A 151 9.47 11.30 1.93
N SER A 152 9.34 10.24 2.74
CA SER A 152 10.38 9.21 2.84
C SER A 152 9.83 7.81 2.59
N LEU A 153 10.68 6.96 2.02
CA LEU A 153 10.45 5.55 1.78
C LEU A 153 11.36 4.73 2.70
N THR A 154 10.77 4.01 3.64
CA THR A 154 11.50 3.04 4.48
C THR A 154 11.37 1.66 3.86
N ILE A 155 12.50 1.01 3.64
CA ILE A 155 12.59 -0.35 3.08
C ILE A 155 12.96 -1.29 4.22
N ALA A 156 12.27 -2.40 4.34
CA ALA A 156 12.61 -3.47 5.27
C ALA A 156 12.47 -4.85 4.60
N PHE A 157 13.20 -5.83 5.11
CA PHE A 157 13.18 -7.20 4.61
C PHE A 157 12.81 -8.16 5.72
N SER A 158 12.09 -9.22 5.37
CA SER A 158 11.74 -10.29 6.28
C SER A 158 11.94 -11.64 5.62
N LYS A 159 12.53 -12.58 6.35
CA LYS A 159 12.57 -14.00 5.94
C LYS A 159 11.28 -14.75 6.32
N GLU A 160 10.42 -14.11 7.12
CA GLU A 160 9.17 -14.66 7.61
C GLU A 160 7.97 -13.94 6.98
N GLU A 161 6.77 -14.49 7.16
CA GLU A 161 5.51 -13.86 6.77
C GLU A 161 5.06 -12.71 7.71
N ARG A 162 6.02 -11.92 8.22
CA ARG A 162 5.81 -10.87 9.20
C ARG A 162 6.53 -9.59 8.82
N VAL A 163 5.96 -8.46 9.22
CA VAL A 163 6.61 -7.15 9.11
C VAL A 163 7.66 -7.04 10.22
N PRO A 164 8.93 -6.69 9.90
CA PRO A 164 9.96 -6.53 10.91
C PRO A 164 9.71 -5.29 11.76
N LYS A 165 10.30 -5.23 12.97
CA LYS A 165 10.14 -4.09 13.88
C LYS A 165 10.83 -2.82 13.40
N THR A 166 11.89 -2.93 12.60
CA THR A 166 12.72 -1.81 12.15
C THR A 166 13.00 -1.86 10.65
N GLY A 167 13.16 -0.68 10.05
CA GLY A 167 13.59 -0.53 8.66
C GLY A 167 15.05 -0.91 8.44
N LYS A 168 15.38 -1.42 7.25
CA LYS A 168 16.74 -1.65 6.79
C LYS A 168 17.40 -0.36 6.27
N ALA A 169 16.63 0.47 5.57
CA ALA A 169 17.09 1.73 5.00
C ALA A 169 15.94 2.73 4.87
N VAL A 170 16.28 4.02 4.83
CA VAL A 170 15.33 5.12 4.61
C VAL A 170 15.84 6.00 3.47
N ILE A 171 15.04 6.14 2.42
CA ILE A 171 15.32 7.01 1.27
C ILE A 171 14.41 8.22 1.38
N LYS A 172 15.00 9.41 1.52
CA LYS A 172 14.25 10.68 1.64
C LYS A 172 13.91 11.22 0.25
N ASN A 173 12.97 10.57 -0.42
CA ASN A 173 12.41 11.04 -1.69
C ASN A 173 10.92 10.69 -1.77
N LYS A 174 10.07 11.73 -1.83
CA LYS A 174 8.60 11.58 -1.86
C LYS A 174 8.13 10.86 -3.13
N LEU A 175 8.67 11.27 -4.29
CA LEU A 175 8.24 10.74 -5.58
C LEU A 175 8.58 9.27 -5.74
N LEU A 176 9.73 8.82 -5.25
CA LEU A 176 10.08 7.41 -5.25
C LEU A 176 9.09 6.57 -4.43
N GLY A 177 8.74 7.02 -3.21
CA GLY A 177 7.75 6.32 -2.37
C GLY A 177 6.38 6.24 -3.03
N GLU A 178 5.93 7.34 -3.66
CA GLU A 178 4.69 7.36 -4.44
C GLU A 178 4.77 6.45 -5.68
N ALA A 179 5.89 6.46 -6.41
CA ALA A 179 6.09 5.67 -7.62
C ALA A 179 6.11 4.16 -7.34
N VAL A 180 6.69 3.73 -6.21
CA VAL A 180 6.64 2.33 -5.79
C VAL A 180 5.19 1.88 -5.61
N LEU A 181 4.35 2.64 -4.92
CA LEU A 181 2.94 2.27 -4.72
C LEU A 181 2.12 2.42 -6.01
N GLU A 182 2.36 3.47 -6.79
CA GLU A 182 1.72 3.68 -8.10
C GLU A 182 2.02 2.52 -9.06
N SER A 183 3.23 1.96 -9.04
CA SER A 183 3.59 0.77 -9.84
C SER A 183 2.79 -0.48 -9.46
N MET A 184 2.19 -0.51 -8.26
CA MET A 184 1.38 -1.63 -7.78
C MET A 184 -0.11 -1.45 -8.06
N ILE A 185 -0.65 -0.28 -7.73
CA ILE A 185 -2.11 -0.04 -7.69
C ILE A 185 -2.57 1.10 -8.60
N GLY A 186 -1.65 1.79 -9.27
CA GLY A 186 -1.92 2.86 -10.22
C GLY A 186 -2.69 2.40 -11.45
N LYS A 187 -2.93 3.32 -12.39
CA LYS A 187 -3.65 2.99 -13.65
C LYS A 187 -2.98 1.84 -14.41
N ASN A 188 -1.65 1.90 -14.51
CA ASN A 188 -0.81 0.89 -15.16
C ASN A 188 -0.15 -0.05 -14.13
N GLY A 189 -0.72 -0.12 -12.91
CA GLY A 189 -0.16 -0.92 -11.83
C GLY A 189 -0.24 -2.41 -12.15
N VAL A 190 0.79 -3.17 -11.78
CA VAL A 190 0.91 -4.57 -12.21
C VAL A 190 0.13 -5.56 -11.32
N SER A 191 -0.72 -5.07 -10.40
CA SER A 191 -1.66 -5.90 -9.63
C SER A 191 -3.11 -5.40 -9.68
N PRO A 192 -3.85 -5.72 -10.77
CA PRO A 192 -5.28 -5.46 -10.86
C PRO A 192 -6.09 -6.09 -9.71
N ALA A 193 -5.65 -7.26 -9.21
CA ALA A 193 -6.28 -7.94 -8.08
C ALA A 193 -6.17 -7.13 -6.78
N THR A 194 -5.01 -6.54 -6.49
CA THR A 194 -4.82 -5.68 -5.31
C THR A 194 -5.67 -4.41 -5.44
N ARG A 195 -5.70 -3.84 -6.64
CA ARG A 195 -6.55 -2.67 -6.97
C ARG A 195 -8.03 -2.96 -6.68
N LYS A 196 -8.57 -4.06 -7.22
CA LYS A 196 -9.95 -4.48 -6.95
C LYS A 196 -10.21 -4.71 -5.45
N SER A 197 -9.30 -5.42 -4.76
CA SER A 197 -9.43 -5.69 -3.32
C SER A 197 -9.50 -4.41 -2.47
N LEU A 198 -8.63 -3.42 -2.79
CA LEU A 198 -8.66 -2.10 -2.15
C LEU A 198 -10.00 -1.40 -2.35
N ALA A 199 -10.47 -1.33 -3.59
CA ALA A 199 -11.73 -0.67 -3.92
C ALA A 199 -12.94 -1.30 -3.20
N GLU A 200 -13.02 -2.64 -3.19
CA GLU A 200 -14.10 -3.37 -2.51
C GLU A 200 -14.13 -3.12 -1.01
N ARG A 201 -12.97 -3.22 -0.35
CA ARG A 201 -12.87 -3.07 1.10
C ARG A 201 -13.08 -1.62 1.53
N LEU A 202 -12.47 -0.66 0.82
CA LEU A 202 -12.62 0.75 1.14
C LEU A 202 -14.03 1.26 0.86
N SER A 203 -14.68 0.83 -0.22
CA SER A 203 -16.11 1.14 -0.45
C SER A 203 -16.97 0.68 0.74
N LYS A 204 -16.79 -0.57 1.20
CA LYS A 204 -17.52 -1.08 2.36
C LYS A 204 -17.23 -0.28 3.63
N LEU A 205 -15.97 0.07 3.88
CA LEU A 205 -15.58 0.82 5.08
C LEU A 205 -16.13 2.25 5.10
N MET A 206 -16.07 2.96 3.97
CA MET A 206 -16.60 4.34 3.87
C MET A 206 -18.14 4.39 3.98
N ASN A 207 -18.81 3.32 3.57
CA ASN A 207 -20.27 3.22 3.54
C ASN A 207 -20.88 2.47 4.73
N LYS A 208 -20.06 1.95 5.66
CA LYS A 208 -20.58 1.43 6.93
C LYS A 208 -21.28 2.58 7.66
N LYS A 209 -22.55 2.37 8.00
CA LYS A 209 -23.27 3.27 8.90
C LYS A 209 -22.61 3.21 10.28
N ASP A 210 -22.44 4.38 10.89
CA ASP A 210 -21.97 4.43 12.27
C ASP A 210 -23.03 3.75 13.16
N PRO A 211 -22.70 2.67 13.87
CA PRO A 211 -23.69 1.97 14.71
C PRO A 211 -24.26 2.86 15.81
N TYR A 212 -23.57 3.96 16.16
CA TYR A 212 -24.05 4.94 17.13
C TYR A 212 -25.11 5.92 16.58
N ASN A 213 -25.17 6.16 15.27
CA ASN A 213 -26.16 7.09 14.71
C ASN A 213 -27.54 6.47 14.50
N GLU A 214 -27.67 5.14 14.44
CA GLU A 214 -28.98 4.49 14.32
C GLU A 214 -29.75 4.44 15.66
N ALA A 215 -29.05 4.48 16.79
CA ALA A 215 -29.70 4.51 18.12
C ALA A 215 -30.50 5.80 18.35
N ASN A 216 -30.08 6.94 17.76
CA ASN A 216 -30.73 8.23 17.99
C ASN A 216 -31.94 8.49 17.07
N VAL A 217 -32.07 7.77 15.94
CA VAL A 217 -33.22 7.95 15.03
C VAL A 217 -34.46 7.20 15.54
N ASN A 218 -34.28 6.10 16.26
CA ASN A 218 -35.39 5.29 16.79
C ASN A 218 -36.02 5.85 18.08
N VAL A 219 -35.37 6.81 18.75
CA VAL A 219 -35.93 7.46 19.94
C VAL A 219 -36.77 8.68 19.58
N ALA A 220 -36.47 9.37 18.46
CA ALA A 220 -37.17 10.59 18.07
C ALA A 220 -38.55 10.37 17.41
N THR A 221 -38.93 9.13 17.10
CA THR A 221 -40.23 8.78 16.46
C THR A 221 -41.25 8.15 17.42
N LYS A 222 -40.94 8.09 18.71
CA LYS A 222 -41.88 7.70 19.77
C LYS A 222 -42.00 8.85 20.77
N ASN A 223 -42.80 9.86 20.45
CA ASN A 223 -43.44 10.77 21.40
C ASN A 223 -44.58 11.50 20.70
#